data_AF-A0A946HFU7-F1
#
_entry.id   AF-A0A946HFU7-F1
#
_cell.length_a   1.000
_cell.length_b   1.000
_cell.length_c   1.000
_cell.angle_alpha   90.00
_cell.angle_beta   90.00
_cell.angle_gamma   90.00
#
_symmetry.space_group_name_H-M   'P 1'
#
loop_
_entity.id
_entity.type
_entity.pdbx_description
1 polymer ?
#
loop_
_entity_poly.entity_id
_entity_poly.type
_entity_poly.pdbx_seq_one_letter_code
_entity_poly.pdbx_strand_id
1 'polypeptide(L)'
;MEAILNNVDLLILSAAFLCLFVTLAAFRKVRGQDLPHPEFGHMTGPPLLLTILTMLLFLTWATVAVSYIDLGGMNVVVAMGVATLKASLVSLYFMHLRWDRPFNAVIFVGSLFLLGLFLGFALLDTGEYKEVILDDPFQQIQATQYGSPQG
;
A
#
# COMPACT_ATOMS: atom_id res chain seq x y z
N MET A 1 8.33 29.23 11.51
CA MET A 1 8.59 28.17 10.53
C MET A 1 7.39 27.20 10.44
N GLU A 2 6.81 26.79 11.57
CA GLU A 2 5.54 26.02 11.68
C GLU A 2 4.38 26.52 10.78
N ALA A 3 4.12 27.84 10.73
CA ALA A 3 3.01 28.39 9.95
C ALA A 3 3.20 28.29 8.41
N ILE A 4 4.45 28.18 7.93
CA ILE A 4 4.72 27.99 6.51
C ILE A 4 4.53 26.51 6.15
N LEU A 5 4.93 25.58 7.01
CA LEU A 5 4.73 24.14 6.78
C LEU A 5 3.24 23.80 6.66
N ASN A 6 2.40 24.31 7.56
CA ASN A 6 0.95 24.05 7.52
C ASN A 6 0.26 24.60 6.25
N ASN A 7 0.73 25.72 5.70
CA ASN A 7 0.18 26.26 4.45
C ASN A 7 0.69 25.49 3.22
N VAL A 8 1.92 24.99 3.25
CA VAL A 8 2.52 24.19 2.16
C VAL A 8 1.95 22.77 2.14
N ASP A 9 1.72 22.13 3.29
CA ASP A 9 1.08 20.83 3.39
C ASP A 9 -0.39 20.87 2.94
N LEU A 10 -1.13 21.91 3.33
CA LEU A 10 -2.51 22.15 2.87
C LEU A 10 -2.56 22.44 1.36
N LEU A 11 -1.57 23.16 0.83
CA LEU A 11 -1.41 23.43 -0.59
C LEU A 11 -1.09 22.15 -1.38
N ILE A 12 -0.20 21.29 -0.87
CA ILE A 12 0.15 20.00 -1.47
C ILE A 12 -1.06 19.07 -1.47
N LEU A 13 -1.81 19.00 -0.36
CA LEU A 13 -3.01 18.16 -0.26
C LEU A 13 -4.10 18.62 -1.23
N SER A 14 -4.34 19.93 -1.34
CA SER A 14 -5.31 20.52 -2.27
C SER A 14 -4.88 20.38 -3.73
N ALA A 15 -3.60 20.57 -4.05
CA ALA A 15 -3.07 20.42 -5.41
C ALA A 15 -3.10 18.95 -5.86
N ALA A 16 -2.79 18.02 -4.96
CA ALA A 16 -2.94 16.58 -5.20
C ALA A 16 -4.40 16.20 -5.42
N PHE A 17 -5.32 16.74 -4.62
CA PHE A 17 -6.76 16.58 -4.80
C PHE A 17 -7.25 17.12 -6.15
N LEU A 18 -6.77 18.30 -6.56
CA LEU A 18 -7.16 18.96 -7.79
C LEU A 18 -6.63 18.18 -9.00
N CYS A 19 -5.38 17.72 -8.94
CA CYS A 19 -4.78 16.85 -9.96
C CYS A 19 -5.53 15.50 -10.05
N LEU A 20 -5.90 14.91 -8.91
CA LEU A 20 -6.69 13.69 -8.83
C LEU A 20 -8.09 13.88 -9.43
N PHE A 21 -8.78 14.97 -9.09
CA PHE A 21 -10.11 15.30 -9.58
C PHE A 21 -10.10 15.64 -11.07
N VAL A 22 -9.05 16.33 -11.55
CA VAL A 22 -8.82 16.58 -12.97
C VAL A 22 -8.54 15.28 -13.71
N THR A 23 -7.75 14.36 -13.14
CA THR A 23 -7.49 13.04 -13.70
C THR A 23 -8.78 12.20 -13.73
N LEU A 24 -9.60 12.27 -12.69
CA LEU A 24 -10.90 11.58 -12.59
C LEU A 24 -11.95 12.17 -13.56
N ALA A 25 -11.96 13.50 -13.76
CA ALA A 25 -12.82 14.19 -14.70
C ALA A 25 -12.40 13.93 -16.15
N ALA A 26 -11.10 13.92 -16.44
CA ALA A 26 -10.53 13.49 -17.71
C ALA A 26 -10.87 12.02 -17.99
N PHE A 27 -10.82 11.17 -16.96
CA PHE A 27 -11.21 9.77 -17.04
C PHE A 27 -12.71 9.58 -17.34
N ARG A 28 -13.59 10.34 -16.68
CA ARG A 28 -15.02 10.39 -17.00
C ARG A 28 -15.27 10.80 -18.45
N LYS A 29 -14.44 11.70 -19.00
CA LYS A 29 -14.54 12.17 -20.38
C LYS A 29 -14.07 11.11 -21.40
N VAL A 30 -13.04 10.33 -21.06
CA VAL A 30 -12.55 9.20 -21.88
C VAL A 30 -13.59 8.08 -22.00
N ARG A 31 -14.44 7.88 -20.98
CA ARG A 31 -15.53 6.89 -20.98
C ARG A 31 -16.59 7.10 -22.09
N GLY A 32 -16.63 8.27 -22.73
CA GLY A 32 -17.59 8.60 -23.79
C GLY A 32 -17.06 8.46 -25.21
N GLN A 33 -15.85 7.93 -25.42
CA GLN A 33 -15.32 7.69 -26.76
C GLN A 33 -15.63 6.25 -27.20
N ASP A 34 -16.60 6.10 -28.09
CA ASP A 34 -16.83 4.89 -28.87
C ASP A 34 -15.65 4.69 -29.82
N LEU A 35 -14.61 4.01 -29.35
CA LEU A 35 -13.45 3.67 -30.16
C LEU A 35 -13.86 2.57 -31.17
N PRO A 36 -13.61 2.75 -32.47
CA PRO A 36 -13.93 1.74 -33.49
C PRO A 36 -13.26 0.42 -33.12
N HIS A 37 -14.07 -0.62 -32.97
CA HIS A 37 -13.63 -1.91 -32.44
C HIS A 37 -12.83 -2.66 -33.52
N PRO A 38 -11.55 -3.02 -33.28
CA PRO A 38 -10.88 -3.99 -34.11
C PRO A 38 -11.52 -5.37 -33.90
N GLU A 39 -11.94 -6.03 -34.99
CA GLU A 39 -12.67 -7.31 -35.00
C GLU A 39 -11.90 -8.51 -34.41
N PHE A 40 -10.59 -8.38 -34.14
CA PHE A 40 -9.77 -9.53 -33.74
C PHE A 40 -8.77 -9.17 -32.63
N GLY A 41 -8.99 -9.73 -31.43
CA GLY A 41 -8.02 -9.72 -30.32
C GLY A 41 -8.54 -9.20 -28.98
N HIS A 42 -9.56 -9.86 -28.39
CA HIS A 42 -10.09 -9.48 -27.08
C HIS A 42 -9.17 -9.93 -25.93
N MET A 43 -8.18 -9.09 -25.56
CA MET A 43 -7.55 -9.13 -24.24
C MET A 43 -7.83 -7.78 -23.58
N THR A 44 -8.63 -7.83 -22.50
CA THR A 44 -9.15 -6.73 -21.65
C THR A 44 -9.02 -5.30 -22.22
N GLY A 45 -10.16 -4.70 -22.59
CA GLY A 45 -10.19 -3.36 -23.17
C GLY A 45 -9.39 -2.33 -22.36
N PRO A 46 -8.50 -1.54 -22.99
CA PRO A 46 -7.75 -0.45 -22.35
C PRO A 46 -8.57 0.45 -21.40
N PRO A 47 -9.84 0.81 -21.69
CA PRO A 47 -10.61 1.66 -20.78
C PRO A 47 -10.80 1.03 -19.40
N LEU A 48 -10.94 -0.30 -19.31
CA LEU A 48 -11.12 -0.99 -18.03
C LEU A 48 -9.87 -0.84 -17.15
N LEU A 49 -8.68 -1.17 -17.66
CA LEU A 49 -7.42 -1.02 -16.91
C LEU A 49 -7.21 0.42 -16.43
N LEU A 50 -7.57 1.38 -17.28
CA LEU A 50 -7.50 2.81 -16.98
C LEU A 50 -8.52 3.20 -15.88
N THR A 51 -9.73 2.61 -15.85
CA THR A 51 -10.70 2.81 -14.74
C THR A 51 -10.08 2.42 -13.40
N ILE A 52 -9.48 1.24 -13.34
CA ILE A 52 -8.99 0.66 -12.10
C ILE A 52 -7.77 1.44 -11.64
N LEU A 53 -6.86 1.81 -12.55
CA LEU A 53 -5.72 2.68 -12.25
C LEU A 53 -6.15 3.97 -11.56
N THR A 54 -7.19 4.67 -12.06
CA THR A 54 -7.67 5.89 -11.40
C THR A 54 -8.28 5.62 -10.02
N MET A 55 -8.94 4.47 -9.83
CA MET A 55 -9.47 4.05 -8.53
C MET A 55 -8.34 3.76 -7.53
N LEU A 56 -7.26 3.08 -7.95
CA LEU A 56 -6.07 2.85 -7.11
C LEU A 56 -5.35 4.14 -6.72
N LEU A 57 -5.27 5.10 -7.65
CA LEU A 57 -4.69 6.41 -7.40
C LEU A 57 -5.52 7.16 -6.33
N PHE A 58 -6.85 7.11 -6.44
CA PHE A 58 -7.77 7.67 -5.45
C PHE A 58 -7.58 7.04 -4.06
N LEU A 59 -7.47 5.71 -3.97
CA LEU A 59 -7.24 5.02 -2.70
C LEU A 59 -5.89 5.40 -2.04
N THR A 60 -4.86 5.64 -2.85
CA THR A 60 -3.55 6.09 -2.38
C THR A 60 -3.62 7.52 -1.85
N TRP A 61 -4.35 8.39 -2.55
CA TRP A 61 -4.59 9.75 -2.08
C TRP A 61 -5.39 9.75 -0.76
N ALA A 62 -6.38 8.85 -0.61
CA ALA A 62 -7.11 8.68 0.64
C ALA A 62 -6.20 8.24 1.81
N THR A 63 -5.20 7.38 1.58
CA THR A 63 -4.23 7.02 2.65
C THR A 63 -3.39 8.20 3.10
N VAL A 64 -2.99 9.06 2.16
CA VAL A 64 -2.25 10.29 2.46
C VAL A 64 -3.15 11.25 3.25
N ALA A 65 -4.42 11.41 2.85
CA ALA A 65 -5.37 12.24 3.59
C ALA A 65 -5.61 11.75 5.03
N VAL A 66 -5.77 10.44 5.24
CA VAL A 66 -5.91 9.84 6.57
C VAL A 66 -4.65 10.07 7.41
N SER A 67 -3.45 10.06 6.80
CA SER A 67 -2.19 10.29 7.54
C SER A 67 -2.09 11.67 8.18
N TYR A 68 -2.85 12.67 7.70
CA TYR A 68 -2.92 14.00 8.31
C TYR A 68 -3.91 14.11 9.47
N ILE A 69 -4.80 13.12 9.62
CA ILE A 69 -5.76 13.08 10.72
C ILE A 69 -5.18 12.16 11.78
N ASP A 70 -4.73 12.74 12.89
CA ASP A 70 -4.17 11.97 13.99
C ASP A 70 -5.29 11.28 14.78
N LEU A 71 -5.65 10.08 14.32
CA LEU A 71 -6.62 9.19 14.95
C LEU A 71 -6.00 8.37 16.10
N GLY A 72 -4.78 8.69 16.52
CA GLY A 72 -4.02 7.92 17.51
C GLY A 72 -3.85 6.46 17.07
N GLY A 73 -4.11 5.51 17.97
CA GLY A 73 -3.95 4.06 17.72
C GLY A 73 -4.81 3.48 16.58
N MET A 74 -5.90 4.16 16.19
CA MET A 74 -6.75 3.72 15.07
C MET A 74 -6.12 3.97 13.69
N ASN A 75 -5.09 4.81 13.60
CA ASN A 75 -4.44 5.11 12.32
C ASN A 75 -3.88 3.85 11.64
N VAL A 76 -3.28 2.95 12.42
CA VAL A 76 -2.73 1.67 11.92
C VAL A 76 -3.83 0.78 11.35
N VAL A 77 -5.00 0.70 12.02
CA VAL A 77 -6.12 -0.12 11.57
C VAL A 77 -6.68 0.42 10.24
N VAL A 78 -6.84 1.74 10.13
CA VAL A 78 -7.32 2.37 8.90
C VAL A 78 -6.30 2.21 7.77
N ALA A 79 -5.00 2.44 8.05
CA ALA A 79 -3.93 2.27 7.08
C ALA A 79 -3.87 0.83 6.54
N MET A 80 -3.97 -0.18 7.43
CA MET A 80 -4.03 -1.59 7.03
C MET A 80 -5.28 -1.91 6.22
N GLY A 81 -6.45 -1.42 6.62
CA GLY A 81 -7.70 -1.64 5.87
C GLY A 81 -7.64 -1.09 4.44
N VAL A 82 -7.12 0.13 4.26
CA VAL A 82 -6.97 0.72 2.93
C VAL A 82 -5.88 0.01 2.12
N ALA A 83 -4.79 -0.42 2.75
CA ALA A 83 -3.75 -1.23 2.11
C ALA A 83 -4.31 -2.56 1.57
N THR A 84 -5.14 -3.26 2.36
CA THR A 84 -5.79 -4.51 1.92
C THR A 84 -6.76 -4.28 0.77
N LEU A 85 -7.56 -3.21 0.82
CA LEU A 85 -8.45 -2.85 -0.29
C LEU A 85 -7.66 -2.60 -1.58
N LYS A 86 -6.58 -1.80 -1.51
CA LYS A 86 -5.70 -1.55 -2.66
C LYS A 86 -5.12 -2.85 -3.22
N ALA A 87 -4.60 -3.72 -2.35
CA ALA A 87 -4.04 -5.01 -2.75
C ALA A 87 -5.07 -5.90 -3.44
N SER A 88 -6.31 -5.93 -2.95
CA SER A 88 -7.40 -6.72 -3.55
C SER A 88 -7.80 -6.25 -4.96
N LEU A 89 -7.84 -4.93 -5.17
CA LEU A 89 -8.11 -4.32 -6.49
C LEU A 89 -6.97 -4.59 -7.48
N VAL A 90 -5.72 -4.53 -7.02
CA VAL A 90 -4.55 -4.89 -7.85
C VAL A 90 -4.61 -6.37 -8.24
N SER A 91 -4.85 -7.26 -7.28
CA SER A 91 -4.83 -8.71 -7.55
C SER A 91 -5.97 -9.14 -8.47
N LEU A 92 -7.20 -8.67 -8.25
CA LEU A 92 -8.34 -9.06 -9.10
C LEU A 92 -8.17 -8.68 -10.58
N TYR A 93 -7.63 -7.48 -10.83
CA TYR A 93 -7.67 -6.88 -12.16
C TYR A 93 -6.32 -6.83 -12.87
N PHE A 94 -5.24 -6.43 -12.20
CA PHE A 94 -3.90 -6.33 -12.81
C PHE A 94 -3.17 -7.67 -12.85
N MET A 95 -3.39 -8.55 -11.86
CA MET A 95 -2.92 -9.94 -11.94
C MET A 95 -3.88 -10.85 -12.72
N HIS A 96 -4.89 -10.26 -13.36
CA HIS A 96 -5.84 -10.94 -14.23
C HIS A 96 -6.66 -12.05 -13.53
N LEU A 97 -6.66 -12.13 -12.19
CA LEU A 97 -7.35 -13.18 -11.43
C LEU A 97 -8.83 -13.35 -11.80
N ARG A 98 -9.51 -12.25 -12.18
CA ARG A 98 -10.93 -12.25 -12.54
C ARG A 98 -11.23 -12.85 -13.92
N TRP A 99 -10.28 -12.76 -14.87
CA TRP A 99 -10.45 -13.20 -16.27
C TRP A 99 -9.61 -14.42 -16.63
N ASP A 100 -8.59 -14.74 -15.83
CA ASP A 100 -7.72 -15.87 -16.06
C ASP A 100 -8.23 -17.15 -15.42
N ARG A 101 -7.55 -18.27 -15.71
CA ARG A 101 -7.87 -19.59 -15.14
C ARG A 101 -7.79 -19.54 -13.60
N PRO A 102 -8.64 -20.31 -12.88
CA PRO A 102 -8.63 -20.34 -11.40
C PRO A 102 -7.27 -20.79 -10.81
N PHE A 103 -6.38 -21.33 -11.64
CA PHE A 103 -5.01 -21.67 -11.29
C PHE A 103 -4.20 -20.48 -10.74
N ASN A 104 -4.36 -19.27 -11.31
CA ASN A 104 -3.65 -18.08 -10.82
C ASN A 104 -4.13 -17.68 -9.42
N ALA A 105 -5.42 -17.87 -9.12
CA ALA A 105 -5.95 -17.63 -7.78
C ALA A 105 -5.38 -18.60 -6.75
N VAL A 106 -5.22 -19.88 -7.11
CA VAL A 106 -4.62 -20.90 -6.23
C VAL A 106 -3.16 -20.57 -5.93
N ILE A 107 -2.38 -20.19 -6.95
CA ILE A 107 -0.97 -19.78 -6.76
C ILE A 107 -0.90 -18.52 -5.88
N PHE A 108 -1.76 -17.52 -6.12
CA PHE A 108 -1.79 -16.29 -5.33
C PHE A 108 -2.08 -16.58 -3.85
N VAL A 109 -3.14 -17.34 -3.56
CA VAL A 109 -3.48 -17.75 -2.19
C VAL A 109 -2.37 -18.60 -1.56
N GLY A 110 -1.79 -19.54 -2.32
CA GLY A 110 -0.64 -20.33 -1.88
C GLY A 110 0.56 -19.47 -1.52
N SER A 111 0.87 -18.45 -2.33
CA SER A 111 1.97 -17.53 -2.08
C SER A 111 1.74 -16.66 -0.83
N LEU A 112 0.50 -16.17 -0.63
CA LEU A 112 0.09 -15.44 0.58
C LEU A 112 0.17 -16.32 1.84
N PHE A 113 -0.24 -17.59 1.73
CA PHE A 113 -0.15 -18.55 2.83
C PHE A 113 1.31 -18.83 3.21
N LEU A 114 2.18 -19.11 2.24
CA LEU A 114 3.62 -19.30 2.47
C LEU A 114 4.28 -18.05 3.03
N LEU A 115 3.92 -16.86 2.52
CA LEU A 115 4.41 -15.58 3.02
C LEU A 115 4.00 -15.36 4.48
N GLY A 116 2.73 -15.62 4.81
CA GLY A 116 2.24 -15.53 6.19
C GLY A 116 2.95 -16.50 7.14
N LEU A 117 3.19 -17.73 6.68
CA LEU A 117 3.95 -18.73 7.44
C LEU A 117 5.40 -18.27 7.64
N PHE A 118 6.05 -17.75 6.59
CA PHE A 118 7.41 -17.23 6.65
C PHE A 118 7.53 -16.04 7.61
N LEU A 119 6.65 -15.03 7.51
CA LEU A 119 6.63 -13.91 8.45
C LEU A 119 6.36 -14.38 9.87
N GLY A 120 5.43 -15.31 10.07
CA GLY A 120 5.12 -15.87 11.38
C GLY A 120 6.35 -16.50 12.02
N PHE A 121 7.05 -17.38 11.29
CA PHE A 121 8.29 -17.98 11.77
C PHE A 121 9.40 -16.94 11.99
N ALA A 122 9.59 -15.99 11.07
CA ALA A 122 10.61 -14.94 11.22
C ALA A 122 10.39 -14.06 12.46
N LEU A 123 9.13 -13.75 12.78
CA LEU A 123 8.78 -12.97 13.98
C LEU A 123 8.98 -13.78 15.26
N LEU A 124 8.63 -15.08 15.26
CA LEU A 124 8.89 -15.97 16.40
C LEU A 124 10.39 -16.13 16.65
N ASP A 125 11.16 -16.33 15.58
CA ASP A 125 12.61 -16.44 15.60
C ASP A 125 13.26 -15.19 16.19
N THR A 126 12.87 -14.00 15.70
CA THR A 126 13.33 -12.71 16.25
C THR A 126 12.94 -12.53 17.72
N GLY A 127 11.76 -13.01 18.12
CA GLY A 127 11.28 -12.93 19.51
C GLY A 127 12.16 -13.70 20.49
N GLU A 128 12.59 -14.90 20.10
CA GLU A 128 13.41 -15.79 20.93
C GLU A 128 14.85 -15.26 21.12
N TYR A 129 15.48 -14.77 20.03
CA TYR A 129 16.86 -14.28 20.10
C TYR A 129 17.02 -12.94 20.85
N LYS A 130 15.92 -12.21 21.08
CA LYS A 130 15.96 -10.91 21.75
C LYS A 130 16.42 -11.02 23.20
N GLU A 131 16.07 -12.09 23.91
CA GLU A 131 16.49 -12.28 25.31
C GLU A 131 17.95 -12.72 25.41
N VAL A 132 18.40 -13.57 24.48
CA VAL A 132 19.78 -14.07 24.46
C VAL A 132 20.78 -12.92 24.30
N ILE A 133 20.54 -11.98 23.37
CA ILE A 133 21.44 -10.84 23.09
C ILE A 133 21.54 -9.84 24.27
N LEU A 134 20.51 -9.76 25.11
CA LEU A 134 20.48 -8.81 26.23
C LEU A 134 21.22 -9.34 27.48
N ASP A 135 21.37 -10.66 27.59
CA ASP A 135 22.12 -11.32 28.67
C ASP A 135 23.56 -11.68 28.26
N ASP A 136 24.03 -11.24 27.09
CA ASP A 136 25.42 -11.41 26.67
C ASP A 136 26.37 -10.73 27.69
N PRO A 137 27.28 -11.47 28.35
CA PRO A 137 28.28 -10.85 29.22
C PRO A 137 29.18 -9.87 28.43
N PHE A 138 29.36 -10.08 27.12
CA PHE A 138 30.17 -9.21 26.26
C PHE A 138 29.49 -7.89 25.88
N GLN A 139 28.15 -7.85 25.75
CA GLN A 139 27.39 -6.60 25.56
C GLN A 139 27.32 -5.81 26.88
N GLN A 140 27.11 -6.50 28.00
CA GLN A 140 27.13 -5.88 29.33
C GLN A 140 28.49 -5.25 29.65
N ILE A 141 29.60 -5.88 29.25
CA ILE A 141 30.94 -5.29 29.41
C ILE A 141 31.06 -3.99 28.61
N GLN A 142 30.59 -3.92 27.37
CA GLN A 142 30.63 -2.68 26.58
C GLN A 142 29.73 -1.58 27.15
N ALA A 143 28.51 -1.91 27.57
CA ALA A 143 27.59 -0.96 28.20
C ALA A 143 28.12 -0.41 29.54
N THR A 144 28.84 -1.24 30.30
CA THR A 144 29.45 -0.86 31.59
C THR A 144 30.77 -0.09 31.41
N GLN A 145 31.56 -0.37 30.36
CA GLN A 145 32.84 0.31 30.10
C GLN A 145 32.70 1.61 29.31
N TYR A 146 31.75 1.72 28.38
CA TYR A 146 31.59 2.88 27.49
C TYR A 146 30.33 3.71 27.76
N GLY A 147 29.46 3.28 28.67
CA GLY A 147 28.16 3.91 28.93
C GLY A 147 27.17 3.68 27.79
N SER A 148 25.89 3.62 28.13
CA SER A 148 24.81 3.44 27.16
C SER A 148 24.89 4.51 26.06
N PRO A 149 24.87 4.16 24.76
CA PRO A 149 24.65 5.13 23.70
C PRO A 149 23.31 5.81 23.94
N GLN A 150 23.35 7.12 24.23
CA GLN A 150 22.16 7.94 24.42
C GLN A 150 21.50 8.15 23.05
N GLY A 151 20.51 7.30 22.76
CA GLY A 151 19.58 7.46 21.65
C GLY A 151 18.19 7.77 22.17
#